data_AF-A0A2G4F9X6-F1
#
_entry.id   AF-A0A2G4F9X6-F1
#
_cell.length_a   1.000
_cell.length_b   1.000
_cell.length_c   1.000
_cell.angle_alpha   90.00
_cell.angle_beta   90.00
_cell.angle_gamma   90.00
#
_symmetry.space_group_name_H-M   'P 1'
#
loop_
_entity.id
_entity.type
_entity.pdbx_description
1 polymer ?
#
loop_
_entity_poly.entity_id
_entity_poly.type
_entity_poly.pdbx_seq_one_letter_code
_entity_poly.pdbx_strand_id
1 'polypeptide(L)' 'MIQDVLILGGGTAGFFMAASLKTHHPCLRVRVVRSPTLGIIGVGEGSTTDLPRFIHGFLRVPPPANSIGR' A
#
# COMPACT_ATOMS: atom_id res chain seq x y z
N MET A 1 8.78 16.69 15.94
CA MET A 1 8.04 16.36 14.70
C MET A 1 8.74 15.20 14.02
N ILE A 2 8.00 14.20 13.53
CA ILE A 2 8.56 13.02 12.86
C ILE A 2 8.81 13.33 11.38
N GLN A 3 9.96 12.92 10.85
CA GLN A 3 10.37 13.17 9.45
C GLN A 3 10.68 11.86 8.69
N ASP A 4 11.16 10.85 9.41
CA ASP A 4 11.62 9.58 8.85
C ASP A 4 10.79 8.42 9.41
N VAL A 5 10.29 7.57 8.50
CA VAL A 5 9.54 6.36 8.86
C VAL A 5 10.17 5.15 8.19
N LEU A 6 10.49 4.15 9.00
CA LEU A 6 10.99 2.85 8.55
C LEU A 6 9.89 1.80 8.72
N ILE A 7 9.52 1.15 7.63
CA ILE A 7 8.57 0.04 7.60
C ILE A 7 9.36 -1.26 7.44
N LEU A 8 9.17 -2.18 8.39
CA LEU A 8 9.82 -3.49 8.39
C LEU A 8 8.84 -4.53 7.84
N GLY A 9 9.13 -5.04 6.65
CA GLY A 9 8.31 -6.05 5.96
C GLY A 9 7.80 -5.58 4.59
N GLY A 10 7.99 -6.43 3.58
CA GLY A 10 7.56 -6.19 2.19
C GLY A 10 6.28 -6.93 1.78
N GLY A 11 5.43 -7.29 2.75
CA GLY A 11 4.11 -7.85 2.47
C GLY A 11 3.07 -6.78 2.13
N THR A 12 1.82 -7.21 1.90
CA THR A 12 0.69 -6.32 1.58
C THR A 12 0.55 -5.18 2.58
N ALA A 13 0.59 -5.47 3.88
CA ALA A 13 0.50 -4.46 4.93
C ALA A 13 1.63 -3.41 4.86
N GLY A 14 2.87 -3.84 4.61
CA GLY A 14 4.03 -2.95 4.51
C GLY A 14 3.91 -1.98 3.35
N PHE A 15 3.48 -2.46 2.18
CA PHE A 15 3.29 -1.60 1.01
C PHE A 15 2.05 -0.72 1.11
N PHE A 16 0.94 -1.19 1.69
CA PHE A 16 -0.22 -0.34 1.97
C PHE A 16 0.13 0.80 2.92
N MET A 17 0.90 0.54 3.97
CA MET A 17 1.37 1.60 4.87
C MET A 17 2.29 2.59 4.13
N ALA A 18 3.24 2.08 3.35
CA ALA A 18 4.17 2.93 2.59
C ALA A 18 3.43 3.83 1.59
N ALA A 19 2.49 3.27 0.85
CA ALA A 19 1.66 4.00 -0.10
C ALA A 19 0.75 5.02 0.62
N SER A 20 0.15 4.64 1.75
CA SER A 20 -0.69 5.54 2.55
C SER A 20 0.09 6.77 3.02
N LEU A 21 1.29 6.55 3.57
CA LEU A 21 2.16 7.64 4.02
C LEU A 21 2.61 8.51 2.85
N LYS A 22 3.00 7.92 1.72
CA LYS A 22 3.42 8.71 0.55
C LYS A 22 2.28 9.48 -0.11
N THR A 23 1.05 8.97 -0.03
CA THR A 23 -0.14 9.63 -0.60
C THR A 23 -0.61 10.81 0.26
N HIS A 24 -0.64 10.63 1.59
CA HIS A 24 -1.24 11.62 2.50
C HIS A 24 -0.22 12.47 3.26
N HIS A 25 1.04 12.04 3.30
CA HIS A 25 2.15 12.74 3.98
C HIS A 25 3.41 12.74 3.08
N PRO A 26 3.35 13.38 1.89
CA PRO A 26 4.40 13.28 0.88
C PRO A 26 5.77 13.77 1.37
N CYS A 27 5.80 14.66 2.35
CA CYS A 27 7.01 15.19 2.97
C CYS A 27 7.79 14.15 3.80
N LEU A 28 7.14 13.07 4.27
CA LEU A 28 7.82 12.05 5.06
C LEU A 28 8.80 11.24 4.19
N ARG A 29 9.98 10.97 4.74
CA ARG A 29 10.93 10.01 4.17
C ARG A 29 10.54 8.60 4.61
N VAL A 30 9.93 7.86 3.71
CA VAL A 30 9.47 6.49 3.95
C VAL A 30 10.46 5.51 3.34
N ARG A 31 10.94 4.55 4.14
CA ARG A 31 11.76 3.42 3.67
C ARG A 31 11.09 2.11 4.05
N VAL A 32 11.05 1.16 3.12
CA VAL A 32 10.61 -0.22 3.37
C VAL A 32 11.83 -1.12 3.34
N VAL A 33 12.04 -1.89 4.40
CA VAL A 33 13.09 -2.92 4.47
C VAL A 33 12.41 -4.28 4.46
N ARG A 34 12.79 -5.12 3.50
CA ARG A 34 12.33 -6.51 3.37
C ARG A 34 13.48 -7.48 3.55
N SER A 35 13.18 -8.66 4.08
CA SER A 35 14.16 -9.75 4.09
C SER A 35 14.36 -10.29 2.67
N PRO A 36 15.60 -10.55 2.24
CA PRO A 36 15.85 -11.26 0.98
C PRO A 36 15.61 -12.77 1.09
N THR A 37 15.63 -13.33 2.31
CA THR A 37 15.53 -14.79 2.56
C THR A 37 14.17 -15.21 3.11
N LEU A 38 13.48 -14.33 3.84
CA LEU A 38 12.13 -14.58 4.34
C LEU A 38 11.13 -13.99 3.35
N GLY A 39 10.40 -14.89 2.66
CA GLY A 39 9.32 -14.52 1.76
C GLY A 39 8.09 -13.96 2.50
N ILE A 40 7.16 -13.43 1.71
CA ILE A 40 5.81 -13.11 2.21
C ILE A 40 4.99 -14.39 2.35
N ILE A 41 3.91 -14.33 3.14
CA ILE A 41 3.01 -15.49 3.35
C ILE A 41 2.41 -15.99 2.02
N GLY A 42 2.08 -15.09 1.09
CA GLY A 42 1.75 -15.44 -0.31
C GLY A 42 0.40 -16.12 -0.53
N VAL A 43 -0.48 -16.18 0.47
CA VAL A 43 -1.77 -16.88 0.40
C VAL A 43 -2.82 -16.18 -0.47
N GLY A 44 -2.66 -14.88 -0.73
CA GLY A 44 -3.66 -14.05 -1.40
C GLY A 44 -4.91 -13.85 -0.53
N GLU A 45 -5.50 -12.67 -0.57
CA GLU A 45 -6.68 -12.37 0.24
C GLU A 45 -7.87 -12.05 -0.66
N GLY A 46 -8.91 -12.88 -0.60
CA GLY A 46 -10.26 -12.39 -0.85
C GLY A 46 -10.53 -11.30 0.19
N SER A 47 -10.90 -10.11 -0.26
CA SER A 47 -11.10 -8.96 0.62
C SER A 47 -12.57 -8.54 0.66
N THR A 48 -12.89 -7.59 1.52
CA THR A 48 -14.24 -7.03 1.61
C THR A 48 -14.49 -6.04 0.48
N THR A 49 -15.76 -5.67 0.29
CA THR A 49 -16.21 -4.70 -0.72
C THR A 49 -15.60 -3.30 -0.57
N ASP A 50 -14.98 -3.00 0.58
CA ASP A 50 -14.35 -1.70 0.84
C ASP A 50 -12.93 -1.58 0.27
N LEU A 51 -12.27 -2.69 -0.07
CA LEU A 51 -10.90 -2.66 -0.58
C LEU A 51 -10.75 -1.79 -1.85
N PRO A 52 -11.64 -1.85 -2.85
CA PRO A 52 -11.59 -0.94 -4.00
C PRO A 52 -11.66 0.54 -3.60
N ARG A 53 -12.47 0.90 -2.60
CA ARG A 53 -12.56 2.28 -2.09
C ARG A 53 -11.25 2.69 -1.40
N PHE A 54 -10.61 1.79 -0.67
CA PHE A 54 -9.29 2.03 -0.10
C PHE A 54 -8.23 2.25 -1.19
N ILE A 55 -8.16 1.37 -2.20
CA ILE A 55 -7.14 1.45 -3.26
C ILE A 55 -7.35 2.68 -4.16
N HIS A 56 -8.56 2.88 -4.69
CA HIS A 56 -8.81 3.92 -5.68
C HIS A 56 -9.15 5.28 -5.05
N GLY A 57 -9.83 5.27 -3.91
CA GLY A 57 -10.18 6.50 -3.19
C GLY A 57 -9.05 6.96 -2.27
N PHE A 58 -8.68 6.13 -1.30
CA PHE A 58 -7.72 6.52 -0.26
C PHE A 58 -6.28 6.53 -0.77
N LEU A 59 -5.82 5.50 -1.48
CA LEU A 59 -4.46 5.45 -2.04
C LEU A 59 -4.33 6.17 -3.39
N ARG A 60 -5.44 6.65 -3.97
CA ARG A 60 -5.48 7.36 -5.27
C ARG A 60 -4.83 6.58 -6.41
N VAL A 61 -4.83 5.25 -6.35
CA VAL A 61 -4.38 4.40 -7.46
C VAL A 61 -5.46 4.43 -8.54
N PRO A 62 -5.15 4.79 -9.79
CA PRO A 62 -6.17 4.83 -10.84
C PRO A 62 -6.86 3.47 -11.00
N PRO A 63 -8.19 3.44 -11.16
CA PRO A 63 -8.90 2.20 -11.45
C PRO A 63 -8.51 1.70 -12.86
N PRO A 64 -8.61 0.40 -13.13
CA PRO A 64 -8.29 -0.15 -14.45
C PRO A 64 -9.17 0.50 -15.52
N ALA A 65 -8.61 0.77 -16.70
CA ALA A 65 -9.23 1.56 -17.76
C ALA A 65 -10.63 1.11 -18.20
N ASN A 66 -10.97 -0.17 -17.96
CA ASN A 66 -12.23 -0.79 -18.38
C ASN A 66 -13.27 -0.93 -17.24
N SER A 67 -13.02 -0.33 -16.06
CA SER A 67 -13.93 -0.40 -14.90
C SER A 67 -14.88 0.80 -14.78
N ILE A 68 -14.73 1.79 -15.66
CA ILE A 68 -15.68 2.89 -15.82
C ILE A 68 -16.66 2.42 -16.90
N GLY A 69 -17.82 1.96 -16.48
CA GLY A 69 -18.86 1.41 -17.36
C GLY A 69 -19.13 2.29 -18.58
N ARG A 70 -18.78 1.75 -19.74
CA ARG A 70 -19.55 1.84 -20.98
C ARG A 70 -20.11 0.45 -21.24
#